data_AF-A0A9D2W6F9-F1
#
_entry.id   AF-A0A9D2W6F9-F1
#
_cell.length_a   1.000
_cell.length_b   1.000
_cell.length_c   1.000
_cell.angle_alpha   90.00
_cell.angle_beta   90.00
_cell.angle_gamma   90.00
#
_symmetry.space_group_name_H-M   'P 1'
#
loop_
_entity.id
_entity.type
_entity.pdbx_description
1 polymer ?
#
loop_
_entity_poly.entity_id
_entity_poly.type
_entity_poly.pdbx_seq_one_letter_code
_entity_poly.pdbx_strand_id
1 'polypeptide(L)'
;MERVDYQSLVVQDIINLQRQGELNLNPWYQRRSVWNDSQRSYLINTLFERKPIPTIYIRHTIDLDKEKSIKEVVDGQQRIRSIISFYNNEISAIHPSHNQRVKFGQLTNQQKQMFLMTPIPIGYLQGASDADVIDIFARINSVAKSLNAQEKRNAKYSGLFKQFCVNESTKRLEFFRQYDIFSANDIARMNEVQFMSDLIINLLDGLNRYSLDKYYKEYDNDFTRGREISEKLDGLFNIIIQLEPSVIKDTIFKRQPIFFSLIMALSNNIENADIRKIEQGILDIDAHYRLDITDKNQGDIDFYNAVSATTQGEVQRRVRDEYIKQYIL
;
A
#
# COMPACT_ATOMS: atom_id res chain seq x y z
N MET A 1 5.30 21.42 -9.08
CA MET A 1 4.56 21.86 -7.88
C MET A 1 4.90 23.32 -7.58
N GLU A 2 3.90 24.19 -7.49
CA GLU A 2 4.06 25.50 -6.86
C GLU A 2 4.01 25.32 -5.34
N ARG A 3 4.83 26.09 -4.62
CA ARG A 3 5.05 26.02 -3.16
C ARG A 3 3.78 25.71 -2.34
N VAL A 4 3.90 24.94 -1.25
CA VAL A 4 2.76 24.66 -0.34
C VAL A 4 2.15 25.96 0.17
N ASP A 5 0.84 26.12 -0.03
CA ASP A 5 0.07 27.28 0.43
C ASP A 5 -0.62 26.98 1.77
N TYR A 6 -0.17 27.64 2.84
CA TYR A 6 -0.69 27.40 4.18
C TYR A 6 -1.84 28.34 4.49
N GLN A 7 -2.99 27.77 4.83
CA GLN A 7 -4.20 28.47 5.20
C GLN A 7 -4.80 27.86 6.46
N SER A 8 -5.85 28.48 7.00
CA SER A 8 -6.64 27.90 8.08
C SER A 8 -8.09 27.75 7.64
N LEU A 9 -8.69 26.61 7.99
CA LEU A 9 -10.12 26.39 7.89
C LEU A 9 -10.67 26.22 9.30
N VAL A 10 -11.89 26.69 9.58
CA VAL A 10 -12.55 26.31 10.83
C VAL A 10 -13.21 24.93 10.69
N VAL A 11 -13.48 24.27 11.82
CA VAL A 11 -14.18 22.99 11.83
C VAL A 11 -15.49 23.04 11.02
N GLN A 12 -16.24 24.15 11.11
CA GLN A 12 -17.47 24.31 10.32
C GLN A 12 -17.23 24.21 8.80
N ASP A 13 -16.11 24.70 8.28
CA ASP A 13 -15.77 24.62 6.86
C ASP A 13 -15.54 23.17 6.45
N ILE A 14 -14.83 22.39 7.27
CA ILE A 14 -14.60 20.96 7.04
C ILE A 14 -15.93 20.20 6.99
N ILE A 15 -16.87 20.52 7.88
CA ILE A 15 -18.20 19.90 7.87
C ILE A 15 -18.98 20.28 6.59
N ASN A 16 -18.88 21.52 6.13
CA ASN A 16 -19.53 21.97 4.90
C ASN A 16 -18.97 21.24 3.67
N LEU A 17 -17.63 21.14 3.56
CA LEU A 17 -16.95 20.40 2.49
C LEU A 17 -17.38 18.93 2.44
N GLN A 18 -17.54 18.30 3.61
CA GLN A 18 -18.02 16.92 3.68
C GLN A 18 -19.46 16.79 3.20
N ARG A 19 -20.35 17.73 3.58
CA ARG A 19 -21.75 17.73 3.15
C ARG A 19 -21.91 17.95 1.65
N GLN A 20 -21.06 18.77 1.06
CA GLN A 20 -21.04 19.05 -0.38
C GLN A 20 -20.44 17.91 -1.21
N GLY A 21 -19.81 16.92 -0.55
CA GLY A 21 -19.10 15.83 -1.21
C GLY A 21 -17.79 16.25 -1.86
N GLU A 22 -17.20 17.37 -1.42
CA GLU A 22 -15.94 17.90 -1.95
C GLU A 22 -14.71 17.32 -1.25
N LEU A 23 -14.90 16.67 -0.10
CA LEU A 23 -13.83 16.04 0.68
C LEU A 23 -13.57 14.60 0.21
N ASN A 24 -12.40 14.35 -0.36
CA ASN A 24 -11.92 12.99 -0.60
C ASN A 24 -11.02 12.53 0.57
N LEU A 25 -11.60 11.70 1.45
CA LEU A 25 -10.94 11.08 2.61
C LEU A 25 -10.48 9.65 2.36
N ASN A 26 -10.59 9.16 1.13
CA ASN A 26 -10.16 7.84 0.70
C ASN A 26 -9.32 7.94 -0.57
N PRO A 27 -8.24 8.74 -0.59
CA PRO A 27 -7.35 8.73 -1.75
C PRO A 27 -6.75 7.33 -1.93
N TRP A 28 -6.61 6.93 -3.18
CA TRP A 28 -6.18 5.60 -3.58
C TRP A 28 -4.81 5.20 -2.99
N TYR A 29 -3.97 6.19 -2.64
CA TYR A 29 -2.62 5.95 -2.17
C TYR A 29 -2.46 5.78 -0.64
N GLN A 30 -3.54 5.88 0.15
CA GLN A 30 -3.45 5.88 1.60
C GLN A 30 -3.64 4.49 2.23
N ARG A 31 -2.96 4.24 3.36
CA ARG A 31 -3.24 3.08 4.24
C ARG A 31 -4.67 3.13 4.77
N ARG A 32 -5.34 1.97 4.82
CA ARG A 32 -6.47 1.70 5.72
C ARG A 32 -5.99 1.58 7.17
N SER A 33 -5.44 2.65 7.73
CA SER A 33 -5.14 2.71 9.18
C SER A 33 -6.31 3.39 9.87
N VAL A 34 -7.07 2.65 10.67
CA VAL A 34 -8.23 3.17 11.38
C VAL A 34 -7.81 3.53 12.80
N TRP A 35 -7.97 4.79 13.20
CA TRP A 35 -7.81 5.17 14.62
C TRP A 35 -8.92 4.53 15.46
N ASN A 36 -8.56 3.97 16.60
CA ASN A 36 -9.56 3.51 17.57
C ASN A 36 -10.26 4.70 18.26
N ASP A 37 -11.38 4.45 18.94
CA ASP A 37 -12.19 5.50 19.57
C ASP A 37 -11.42 6.32 20.60
N SER A 38 -10.45 5.72 21.30
CA SER A 38 -9.59 6.42 22.25
C SER A 38 -8.69 7.44 21.55
N GLN A 39 -8.06 7.08 20.44
CA GLN A 39 -7.22 7.98 19.64
C GLN A 39 -8.05 9.12 19.03
N ARG A 40 -9.23 8.79 18.49
CA ARG A 40 -10.16 9.79 17.94
C ARG A 40 -10.64 10.76 19.02
N SER A 41 -11.04 10.24 20.18
CA SER A 41 -11.44 11.03 21.34
C SER A 41 -10.32 11.93 21.87
N TYR A 42 -9.07 11.48 21.84
CA TYR A 42 -7.92 12.26 22.30
C TYR A 42 -7.69 13.49 21.43
N LEU A 43 -7.85 13.36 20.11
CA LEU A 43 -7.80 14.52 19.21
C LEU A 43 -8.89 15.53 19.53
N ILE A 44 -10.13 15.08 19.75
CA ILE A 44 -11.23 16.00 20.08
C ILE A 44 -10.96 16.73 21.41
N ASN A 45 -10.44 16.03 22.41
CA ASN A 45 -10.00 16.66 23.66
C ASN A 45 -8.89 17.71 23.40
N THR A 46 -7.92 17.40 22.52
CA THR A 46 -6.87 18.35 22.11
C THR A 46 -7.46 19.64 21.51
N LEU A 47 -8.51 19.51 20.68
CA LEU A 47 -9.23 20.65 20.12
C LEU A 47 -9.97 21.47 21.20
N PHE A 48 -10.63 20.82 22.16
CA PHE A 48 -11.27 21.51 23.28
C PHE A 48 -10.26 22.26 24.16
N GLU A 49 -9.08 21.69 24.35
CA GLU A 49 -7.97 22.30 25.07
C GLU A 49 -7.25 23.39 24.26
N ARG A 50 -7.67 23.65 23.02
CA ARG A 50 -7.07 24.62 22.09
C ARG A 50 -5.58 24.39 21.86
N LYS A 51 -5.15 23.13 21.94
CA LYS A 51 -3.77 22.73 21.67
C LYS A 51 -3.54 22.59 20.16
N PRO A 52 -2.34 22.90 19.66
CA PRO A 52 -2.03 22.76 18.25
C PRO A 52 -2.11 21.29 17.83
N ILE A 53 -2.68 21.06 16.64
CA ILE A 53 -2.61 19.77 15.97
C ILE A 53 -1.69 19.90 14.75
N PRO A 54 -1.09 18.80 14.26
CA PRO A 54 -0.26 18.88 13.07
C PRO A 54 -1.08 19.37 11.86
N THR A 55 -0.40 19.97 10.88
CA THR A 55 -1.03 20.44 9.63
C THR A 55 -1.67 19.28 8.88
N ILE A 56 -2.82 19.54 8.27
CA ILE A 56 -3.49 18.64 7.32
C ILE A 56 -3.10 19.09 5.92
N TYR A 57 -2.63 18.15 5.09
CA TYR A 57 -2.25 18.47 3.72
C TYR A 57 -3.35 18.06 2.76
N ILE A 58 -3.73 18.98 1.87
CA ILE A 58 -4.84 18.79 0.92
C ILE A 58 -4.33 19.11 -0.47
N ARG A 59 -4.48 18.16 -1.40
CA ARG A 59 -4.39 18.44 -2.83
C ARG A 59 -5.74 18.96 -3.30
N HIS A 60 -5.71 20.11 -3.97
CA HIS A 60 -6.90 20.70 -4.56
C HIS A 60 -6.89 20.41 -6.07
N THR A 61 -7.94 19.75 -6.55
CA THR A 61 -8.16 19.41 -7.96
C THR A 61 -9.56 19.79 -8.38
N ILE A 62 -9.79 19.95 -9.68
CA ILE A 62 -11.12 20.16 -10.25
C ILE A 62 -11.46 18.91 -11.05
N ASP A 63 -12.55 18.24 -10.67
CA ASP A 63 -13.16 17.19 -11.47
C ASP A 63 -13.94 17.87 -12.59
N LEU A 64 -13.37 17.88 -13.80
CA LEU A 64 -13.93 18.56 -14.97
C LEU A 64 -15.25 17.94 -15.44
N ASP A 65 -15.43 16.63 -15.25
CA ASP A 65 -16.64 15.92 -15.67
C ASP A 65 -17.81 16.24 -14.74
N LYS A 66 -17.53 16.47 -13.45
CA LYS A 66 -18.54 16.79 -12.43
C LYS A 66 -18.64 18.28 -12.11
N GLU A 67 -17.81 19.11 -12.74
CA GLU A 67 -17.65 20.54 -12.45
C GLU A 67 -17.51 20.85 -10.95
N LYS A 68 -16.75 20.01 -10.23
CA LYS A 68 -16.62 20.09 -8.77
C LYS A 68 -15.18 20.24 -8.31
N SER A 69 -15.01 21.08 -7.30
CA SER A 69 -13.77 21.12 -6.51
C SER A 69 -13.66 19.83 -5.70
N ILE A 70 -12.53 19.14 -5.84
CA ILE A 70 -12.17 17.97 -5.05
C ILE A 70 -10.96 18.32 -4.18
N LYS A 71 -11.18 18.28 -2.87
CA LYS A 71 -10.17 18.43 -1.83
C LYS A 71 -9.75 17.05 -1.36
N GLU A 72 -8.70 16.53 -2.00
CA GLU A 72 -8.10 15.26 -1.66
C GLU A 72 -7.17 15.43 -0.46
N VAL A 73 -7.53 14.81 0.66
CA VAL A 73 -6.73 14.89 1.88
C VAL A 73 -5.54 13.95 1.74
N VAL A 74 -4.33 14.49 1.58
CA VAL A 74 -3.07 13.75 1.42
C VAL A 74 -2.57 13.23 2.76
N ASP A 75 -2.63 14.04 3.81
CA ASP A 75 -2.31 13.66 5.18
C ASP A 75 -3.32 14.26 6.16
N GLY A 76 -3.64 13.54 7.24
CA GLY A 76 -4.57 13.99 8.27
C GLY A 76 -6.01 13.51 8.12
N GLN A 77 -6.26 12.49 7.30
CA GLN A 77 -7.58 11.91 7.08
C GLN A 77 -8.21 11.41 8.38
N GLN A 78 -7.44 10.77 9.26
CA GLN A 78 -7.94 10.31 10.57
C GLN A 78 -8.33 11.48 11.47
N ARG A 79 -7.67 12.64 11.34
CA ARG A 79 -8.03 13.86 12.07
C ARG A 79 -9.38 14.41 11.58
N ILE A 80 -9.55 14.54 10.26
CA ILE A 80 -10.83 14.99 9.67
C ILE A 80 -11.96 14.00 10.01
N ARG A 81 -11.73 12.70 9.87
CA ARG A 81 -12.71 11.66 10.23
C ARG A 81 -13.13 11.75 11.69
N SER A 82 -12.17 11.97 12.61
CA SER A 82 -12.48 12.12 14.04
C SER A 82 -13.37 13.33 14.30
N ILE A 83 -13.07 14.47 13.66
CA ILE A 83 -13.88 15.69 13.75
C ILE A 83 -15.31 15.45 13.27
N ILE A 84 -15.46 14.84 12.08
CA ILE A 84 -16.77 14.50 11.50
C ILE A 84 -17.53 13.52 12.40
N SER A 85 -16.89 12.43 12.84
CA SER A 85 -17.52 11.44 13.71
C SER A 85 -17.98 12.04 15.04
N PHE A 86 -17.20 12.96 15.62
CA PHE A 86 -17.61 13.65 16.83
C PHE A 86 -18.84 14.54 16.60
N TYR A 87 -18.82 15.35 15.54
CA TYR A 87 -19.93 16.21 15.14
C TYR A 87 -21.23 15.40 14.93
N ASN A 88 -21.13 14.22 14.35
CA ASN A 88 -22.24 13.29 14.10
C ASN A 88 -22.70 12.49 15.34
N ASN A 89 -22.12 12.72 16.53
CA ASN A 89 -22.40 11.95 17.77
C ASN A 89 -22.00 10.47 17.72
N GLU A 90 -21.10 10.09 16.81
CA GLU A 90 -20.59 8.72 16.67
C GLU A 90 -19.57 8.37 17.77
N ILE A 91 -18.77 9.35 18.18
CA ILE A 91 -17.78 9.21 19.26
C ILE A 91 -18.03 10.23 20.39
N SER A 92 -17.45 9.97 21.57
CA SER A 92 -17.47 10.88 22.72
C SER A 92 -16.07 11.25 23.15
N ALA A 93 -15.89 12.43 23.73
CA ALA A 93 -14.59 12.95 24.15
C ALA A 93 -14.65 13.69 25.49
N ILE A 94 -13.50 13.76 26.18
CA ILE A 94 -13.37 14.49 27.44
C ILE A 94 -13.29 15.99 27.12
N HIS A 95 -14.23 16.76 27.66
CA HIS A 95 -14.24 18.21 27.58
C HIS A 95 -13.77 18.80 28.92
N PRO A 96 -12.90 19.83 28.96
CA PRO A 96 -12.34 20.37 30.21
C PRO A 96 -13.39 20.78 31.27
N SER A 97 -14.56 21.24 30.83
CA SER A 97 -15.69 21.62 31.69
C SER A 97 -16.64 20.48 32.10
N HIS A 98 -16.31 19.21 31.80
CA HIS A 98 -17.17 18.06 32.09
C HIS A 98 -16.37 16.93 32.76
N ASN A 99 -16.97 16.24 33.74
CA ASN A 99 -16.33 15.13 34.48
C ASN A 99 -16.43 13.78 33.75
N GLN A 100 -17.12 13.73 32.61
CA GLN A 100 -17.34 12.53 31.81
C GLN A 100 -17.16 12.84 30.34
N ARG A 101 -17.04 11.79 29.52
CA ARG A 101 -17.03 11.95 28.07
C ARG A 101 -18.38 12.46 27.59
N VAL A 102 -18.35 13.44 26.70
CA VAL A 102 -19.54 14.05 26.09
C VAL A 102 -19.52 13.84 24.59
N LYS A 103 -20.70 13.73 23.98
CA LYS A 103 -20.92 13.79 22.53
C LYS A 103 -21.24 15.23 22.11
N PHE A 104 -21.08 15.55 20.82
CA PHE A 104 -21.32 16.91 20.31
C PHE A 104 -22.72 17.45 20.66
N GLY A 105 -23.75 16.61 20.58
CA GLY A 105 -25.15 16.97 20.88
C GLY A 105 -25.37 17.38 22.34
N GLN A 106 -24.54 16.88 23.27
CA GLN A 106 -24.60 17.15 24.71
C GLN A 106 -23.89 18.44 25.12
N LEU A 107 -23.18 19.09 24.20
CA LEU A 107 -22.52 20.38 24.44
C LEU A 107 -23.53 21.53 24.51
N THR A 108 -23.22 22.55 25.31
CA THR A 108 -23.98 23.82 25.32
C THR A 108 -23.81 24.54 23.97
N ASN A 109 -24.72 25.48 23.65
CA ASN A 109 -24.62 26.25 22.40
C ASN A 109 -23.28 27.00 22.29
N GLN A 110 -22.79 27.56 23.40
CA GLN A 110 -21.49 28.22 23.45
C GLN A 110 -20.34 27.24 23.18
N GLN A 111 -20.36 26.05 23.78
CA GLN A 111 -19.36 25.00 23.54
C GLN A 111 -19.38 24.50 22.09
N LYS A 112 -20.57 24.34 21.50
CA LYS A 112 -20.72 23.98 20.08
C LYS A 112 -20.12 25.05 19.18
N GLN A 113 -20.45 26.32 19.42
CA GLN A 113 -19.91 27.43 18.65
C GLN A 113 -18.38 27.49 18.74
N MET A 114 -17.81 27.32 19.93
CA MET A 114 -16.37 27.28 20.14
C MET A 114 -15.70 26.13 19.37
N PHE A 115 -16.28 24.93 19.41
CA PHE A 115 -15.77 23.78 18.67
C PHE A 115 -15.81 24.02 17.15
N LEU A 116 -16.95 24.51 16.64
CA LEU A 116 -17.14 24.77 15.20
C LEU A 116 -16.23 25.88 14.66
N MET A 117 -15.87 26.85 15.50
CA MET A 117 -14.95 27.95 15.18
C MET A 117 -13.48 27.58 15.41
N THR A 118 -13.16 26.35 15.82
CA THR A 118 -11.77 25.95 16.08
C THR A 118 -10.98 25.96 14.76
N PRO A 119 -9.89 26.73 14.66
CA PRO A 119 -9.07 26.79 13.45
C PRO A 119 -8.24 25.52 13.30
N ILE A 120 -8.19 25.01 12.07
CA ILE A 120 -7.47 23.82 11.66
C ILE A 120 -6.41 24.24 10.64
N PRO A 121 -5.12 23.94 10.87
CA PRO A 121 -4.04 24.29 9.95
C PRO A 121 -4.09 23.39 8.70
N ILE A 122 -4.17 24.02 7.52
CA ILE A 122 -4.23 23.36 6.21
C ILE A 122 -3.02 23.77 5.37
N GLY A 123 -2.38 22.81 4.71
CA GLY A 123 -1.40 23.05 3.65
C GLY A 123 -1.94 22.58 2.29
N TYR A 124 -2.23 23.51 1.39
CA TYR A 124 -2.70 23.20 0.05
C TYR A 124 -1.53 22.88 -0.89
N LEU A 125 -1.61 21.73 -1.56
CA LEU A 125 -0.68 21.28 -2.58
C LEU A 125 -1.21 21.68 -3.96
N GLN A 126 -0.98 22.94 -4.35
CA GLN A 126 -1.47 23.47 -5.62
C GLN A 126 -0.64 22.93 -6.80
N GLY A 127 -1.32 22.42 -7.83
CA GLY A 127 -0.69 21.86 -9.03
C GLY A 127 0.22 20.65 -8.76
N ALA A 128 -0.03 19.91 -7.66
CA ALA A 128 0.73 18.70 -7.34
C ALA A 128 0.28 17.51 -8.19
N SER A 129 1.22 16.92 -8.92
CA SER A 129 1.02 15.65 -9.63
C SER A 129 0.86 14.49 -8.64
N ASP A 130 0.39 13.33 -9.11
CA ASP A 130 0.35 12.12 -8.27
C ASP A 130 1.74 11.74 -7.74
N ALA A 131 2.79 11.93 -8.55
CA ALA A 131 4.17 11.68 -8.13
C ALA A 131 4.60 12.61 -6.98
N ASP A 132 4.27 13.90 -7.06
CA ASP A 132 4.55 14.88 -6.01
C ASP A 132 3.82 14.50 -4.70
N VAL A 133 2.55 14.11 -4.81
CA VAL A 133 1.73 13.69 -3.66
C VAL A 133 2.34 12.48 -2.96
N ILE A 134 2.79 11.48 -3.73
CA ILE A 134 3.43 10.28 -3.20
C ILE A 134 4.74 10.63 -2.47
N ASP A 135 5.61 11.45 -3.07
CA ASP A 135 6.87 11.86 -2.44
C ASP A 135 6.63 12.65 -1.14
N ILE A 136 5.71 13.62 -1.15
CA ILE A 136 5.35 14.41 0.04
C ILE A 136 4.76 13.52 1.13
N PHE A 137 3.83 12.64 0.77
CA PHE A 137 3.25 11.69 1.70
C PHE A 137 4.30 10.77 2.32
N ALA A 138 5.24 10.26 1.50
CA ALA A 138 6.34 9.43 1.98
C ALA A 138 7.23 10.21 2.97
N ARG A 139 7.59 11.46 2.66
CA ARG A 139 8.40 12.33 3.55
C ARG A 139 7.72 12.64 4.88
N ILE A 140 6.44 12.99 4.87
CA ILE A 140 5.68 13.27 6.10
C ILE A 140 5.66 12.03 7.00
N ASN A 141 5.44 10.85 6.41
CA ASN A 141 5.36 9.60 7.17
C ASN A 141 6.72 9.03 7.58
N SER A 142 7.79 9.32 6.83
CA SER A 142 9.14 8.83 7.14
C SER A 142 9.71 9.45 8.42
N VAL A 143 9.25 10.65 8.80
CA VAL A 143 9.70 11.31 10.06
C VAL A 143 9.12 10.61 11.30
N ALA A 144 7.97 9.95 11.20
CA ALA A 144 7.28 9.33 12.34
C ALA A 144 7.49 7.81 12.47
N LYS A 145 8.10 7.14 11.48
CA LYS A 145 8.30 5.68 11.48
C LYS A 145 9.76 5.32 11.24
N SER A 146 10.24 4.33 12.00
CA SER A 146 11.52 3.71 11.70
C SER A 146 11.51 3.12 10.29
N LEU A 147 12.64 3.27 9.60
CA LEU A 147 12.84 2.67 8.28
C LEU A 147 12.68 1.15 8.37
N ASN A 148 11.93 0.54 7.45
CA ASN A 148 11.89 -0.90 7.27
C ASN A 148 13.24 -1.41 6.72
N ALA A 149 13.40 -2.73 6.62
CA ALA A 149 14.64 -3.33 6.14
C ALA A 149 15.03 -2.88 4.72
N GLN A 150 14.05 -2.74 3.82
CA GLN A 150 14.29 -2.29 2.44
C GLN A 150 14.69 -0.82 2.37
N GLU A 151 14.00 0.07 3.09
CA GLU A 151 14.31 1.50 3.15
C GLU A 151 15.71 1.71 3.75
N LYS A 152 16.10 0.92 4.77
CA LYS A 152 17.47 0.90 5.30
C LYS A 152 18.48 0.47 4.24
N ARG A 153 18.20 -0.58 3.45
CA ARG A 153 19.07 -1.01 2.35
C ARG A 153 19.16 0.08 1.27
N ASN A 154 18.05 0.71 0.91
CA ASN A 154 18.01 1.80 -0.05
C ASN A 154 18.83 3.02 0.40
N ALA A 155 18.84 3.31 1.70
CA ALA A 155 19.64 4.40 2.29
C ALA A 155 21.13 4.03 2.43
N LYS A 156 21.44 2.76 2.73
CA LYS A 156 22.80 2.29 2.99
C LYS A 156 23.61 2.04 1.71
N TYR A 157 22.97 1.57 0.65
CA TYR A 157 23.61 1.16 -0.60
C TYR A 157 23.24 2.10 -1.75
N SER A 158 24.18 2.33 -2.66
CA SER A 158 23.99 3.16 -3.86
C SER A 158 24.45 2.47 -5.15
N GLY A 159 24.91 1.22 -5.06
CA GLY A 159 25.53 0.48 -6.15
C GLY A 159 24.58 -0.10 -7.20
N LEU A 160 25.18 -0.82 -8.15
CA LEU A 160 24.54 -1.27 -9.39
C LEU A 160 23.35 -2.20 -9.14
N PHE A 161 23.48 -3.17 -8.23
CA PHE A 161 22.37 -4.09 -7.94
C PHE A 161 21.15 -3.39 -7.34
N LYS A 162 21.38 -2.41 -6.45
CA LYS A 162 20.30 -1.60 -5.86
C LYS A 162 19.59 -0.79 -6.94
N GLN A 163 20.34 -0.11 -7.81
CA GLN A 163 19.76 0.65 -8.92
C GLN A 163 19.01 -0.26 -9.90
N PHE A 164 19.57 -1.43 -10.20
CA PHE A 164 18.93 -2.43 -11.04
C PHE A 164 17.57 -2.87 -10.46
N CYS A 165 17.52 -3.24 -9.18
CA CYS A 165 16.24 -3.62 -8.53
C CYS A 165 15.20 -2.50 -8.58
N VAL A 166 15.60 -1.25 -8.31
CA VAL A 166 14.71 -0.08 -8.38
C VAL A 166 14.21 0.14 -9.81
N ASN A 167 15.08 0.02 -10.81
CA ASN A 167 14.72 0.20 -12.21
C ASN A 167 13.76 -0.89 -12.70
N GLU A 168 14.06 -2.18 -12.43
CA GLU A 168 13.18 -3.29 -12.81
C GLU A 168 11.82 -3.20 -12.12
N SER A 169 11.78 -2.68 -10.90
CA SER A 169 10.56 -2.38 -10.17
C SER A 169 9.77 -1.22 -10.79
N THR A 170 10.46 -0.14 -11.17
CA THR A 170 9.84 1.04 -11.79
C THR A 170 9.24 0.71 -13.15
N LYS A 171 9.95 -0.08 -13.98
CA LYS A 171 9.45 -0.57 -15.28
C LYS A 171 8.11 -1.30 -15.16
N ARG A 172 7.88 -1.99 -14.04
CA ARG A 172 6.70 -2.84 -13.79
C ARG A 172 5.68 -2.19 -12.86
N LEU A 173 5.86 -0.92 -12.50
CA LEU A 173 5.00 -0.24 -11.56
C LEU A 173 3.55 -0.17 -12.05
N GLU A 174 3.35 0.08 -13.35
CA GLU A 174 2.00 0.11 -13.94
C GLU A 174 1.30 -1.24 -13.82
N PHE A 175 2.00 -2.31 -14.18
CA PHE A 175 1.50 -3.68 -14.03
C PHE A 175 1.11 -3.97 -12.57
N PHE A 176 1.99 -3.67 -11.62
CA PHE A 176 1.72 -3.91 -10.20
C PHE A 176 0.49 -3.18 -9.68
N ARG A 177 0.23 -1.97 -10.20
CA ARG A 177 -0.98 -1.19 -9.89
C ARG A 177 -2.21 -1.79 -10.55
N GLN A 178 -2.16 -2.05 -11.85
CA GLN A 178 -3.30 -2.58 -12.61
C GLN A 178 -3.80 -3.92 -12.04
N TYR A 179 -2.88 -4.76 -11.57
CA TYR A 179 -3.17 -6.10 -11.04
C TYR A 179 -3.36 -6.12 -9.51
N ASP A 180 -3.35 -4.97 -8.82
CA ASP A 180 -3.54 -4.85 -7.37
C ASP A 180 -2.60 -5.74 -6.52
N ILE A 181 -1.37 -6.00 -7.01
CA ILE A 181 -0.35 -6.81 -6.32
C ILE A 181 0.26 -6.05 -5.13
N PHE A 182 0.43 -4.74 -5.31
CA PHE A 182 0.99 -3.84 -4.30
C PHE A 182 0.03 -2.67 -4.07
N SER A 183 -0.28 -2.41 -2.80
CA SER A 183 -0.93 -1.15 -2.46
C SER A 183 0.04 0.01 -2.64
N ALA A 184 -0.47 1.23 -2.77
CA ALA A 184 0.38 2.40 -2.81
C ALA A 184 1.24 2.57 -1.55
N ASN A 185 0.78 2.07 -0.40
CA ASN A 185 1.62 2.05 0.79
C ASN A 185 2.77 1.06 0.68
N ASP A 186 2.55 -0.08 0.04
CA ASP A 186 3.63 -1.02 -0.22
C ASP A 186 4.68 -0.34 -1.10
N ILE A 187 4.24 0.35 -2.14
CA ILE A 187 5.09 1.15 -3.05
C ILE A 187 5.84 2.25 -2.29
N ALA A 188 5.14 3.06 -1.50
CA ALA A 188 5.76 4.13 -0.71
C ALA A 188 6.74 3.61 0.36
N ARG A 189 6.66 2.32 0.72
CA ARG A 189 7.55 1.64 1.67
C ARG A 189 8.57 0.74 0.97
N MET A 190 8.68 0.85 -0.35
CA MET A 190 9.59 0.09 -1.19
C MET A 190 9.39 -1.44 -1.12
N ASN A 191 8.22 -1.92 -0.68
CA ASN A 191 7.96 -3.36 -0.56
C ASN A 191 7.99 -4.07 -1.92
N GLU A 192 7.59 -3.37 -2.98
CA GLU A 192 7.70 -3.79 -4.39
C GLU A 192 9.15 -3.87 -4.86
N VAL A 193 10.01 -2.94 -4.43
CA VAL A 193 11.46 -3.05 -4.67
C VAL A 193 12.05 -4.25 -3.92
N GLN A 194 11.61 -4.51 -2.68
CA GLN A 194 12.03 -5.69 -1.93
C GLN A 194 11.60 -6.98 -2.63
N PHE A 195 10.36 -7.05 -3.09
CA PHE A 195 9.84 -8.18 -3.86
C PHE A 195 10.67 -8.42 -5.12
N MET A 196 10.99 -7.37 -5.87
CA MET A 196 11.85 -7.49 -7.06
C MET A 196 13.25 -7.94 -6.70
N SER A 197 13.84 -7.45 -5.60
CA SER A 197 15.12 -7.95 -5.10
C SER A 197 15.06 -9.43 -4.74
N ASP A 198 14.03 -9.87 -4.01
CA ASP A 198 13.81 -11.28 -3.69
C ASP A 198 13.72 -12.12 -4.97
N LEU A 199 12.94 -11.66 -5.95
CA LEU A 199 12.72 -12.35 -7.24
C LEU A 199 14.01 -12.47 -8.04
N ILE A 200 14.73 -11.36 -8.21
CA ILE A 200 16.01 -11.31 -8.93
C ILE A 200 17.02 -12.28 -8.31
N ILE A 201 17.14 -12.32 -6.98
CA ILE A 201 18.06 -13.24 -6.29
C ILE A 201 17.67 -14.70 -6.56
N ASN A 202 16.38 -15.03 -6.52
CA ASN A 202 15.93 -16.40 -6.78
C ASN A 202 16.01 -16.78 -8.27
N LEU A 203 15.99 -15.81 -9.19
CA LEU A 203 16.29 -16.05 -10.61
C LEU A 203 17.78 -16.27 -10.87
N LEU A 204 18.65 -15.65 -10.07
CA LEU A 204 20.10 -15.83 -10.16
C LEU A 204 20.54 -17.20 -9.64
N ASP A 205 20.03 -17.60 -8.47
CA ASP A 205 20.58 -18.73 -7.69
C ASP A 205 19.55 -19.81 -7.34
N GLY A 206 18.32 -19.71 -7.84
CA GLY A 206 17.22 -20.62 -7.52
C GLY A 206 16.60 -20.38 -6.14
N LEU A 207 15.69 -21.27 -5.74
CA LEU A 207 14.91 -21.18 -4.49
C LEU A 207 15.71 -21.55 -3.23
N ASN A 208 17.00 -21.20 -3.17
CA ASN A 208 17.88 -21.48 -2.03
C ASN A 208 17.70 -20.43 -0.91
N ARG A 209 18.28 -20.70 0.27
CA ARG A 209 18.39 -19.68 1.34
C ARG A 209 19.28 -18.53 0.89
N TYR A 210 18.82 -17.29 1.09
CA TYR A 210 19.58 -16.09 0.76
C TYR A 210 19.47 -15.02 1.86
N SER A 211 20.28 -13.97 1.73
CA SER A 211 20.22 -12.76 2.57
C SER A 211 20.33 -11.54 1.67
N LEU A 212 19.28 -10.71 1.63
CA LEU A 212 19.25 -9.50 0.80
C LEU A 212 20.46 -8.59 1.05
N ASP A 213 20.85 -8.38 2.30
CA ASP A 213 21.99 -7.53 2.65
C ASP A 213 23.32 -8.05 2.07
N LYS A 214 23.47 -9.38 1.93
CA LYS A 214 24.64 -9.97 1.30
C LYS A 214 24.71 -9.61 -0.19
N TYR A 215 23.61 -9.77 -0.93
CA TYR A 215 23.55 -9.47 -2.36
C TYR A 215 23.70 -7.97 -2.64
N TYR A 216 23.05 -7.13 -1.84
CA TYR A 216 23.21 -5.68 -1.95
C TYR A 216 24.66 -5.25 -1.71
N LYS A 217 25.40 -5.92 -0.81
CA LYS A 217 26.81 -5.64 -0.56
C LYS A 217 27.73 -6.22 -1.65
N GLU A 218 27.48 -7.46 -2.05
CA GLU A 218 28.32 -8.21 -3.00
C GLU A 218 28.27 -7.58 -4.40
N TYR A 219 27.08 -7.19 -4.85
CA TYR A 219 26.85 -6.60 -6.17
C TYR A 219 26.71 -5.07 -6.16
N ASP A 220 27.26 -4.40 -5.13
CA ASP A 220 27.23 -2.93 -5.03
C ASP A 220 28.11 -2.31 -6.13
N ASN A 221 29.32 -2.83 -6.35
CA ASN A 221 30.25 -2.29 -7.33
C ASN A 221 30.06 -2.86 -8.74
N ASP A 222 29.71 -4.13 -8.86
CA ASP A 222 29.58 -4.82 -10.14
C ASP A 222 28.36 -5.73 -10.16
N PHE A 223 27.59 -5.71 -11.25
CA PHE A 223 26.44 -6.58 -11.47
C PHE A 223 26.28 -6.91 -12.96
N THR A 224 27.15 -7.78 -13.46
CA THR A 224 27.26 -8.15 -14.88
C THR A 224 26.04 -8.90 -15.44
N ARG A 225 25.32 -9.65 -14.59
CA ARG A 225 24.15 -10.45 -14.99
C ARG A 225 22.86 -9.64 -15.16
N GLY A 226 22.90 -8.32 -15.00
CA GLY A 226 21.70 -7.47 -15.06
C GLY A 226 20.94 -7.56 -16.38
N ARG A 227 21.63 -7.60 -17.52
CA ARG A 227 20.96 -7.68 -18.84
C ARG A 227 20.19 -9.00 -19.01
N GLU A 228 20.86 -10.13 -18.75
CA GLU A 228 20.29 -11.48 -18.79
C GLU A 228 19.02 -11.57 -17.93
N ILE A 229 19.09 -11.06 -16.69
CA ILE A 229 17.96 -11.09 -15.77
C ILE A 229 16.82 -10.17 -16.21
N SER A 230 17.13 -8.98 -16.75
CA SER A 230 16.11 -8.06 -17.25
C SER A 230 15.33 -8.67 -18.41
N GLU A 231 16.02 -9.26 -19.39
CA GLU A 231 15.39 -9.95 -20.52
C GLU A 231 14.53 -11.13 -20.06
N LYS A 232 15.01 -11.91 -19.08
CA LYS A 232 14.23 -13.01 -18.49
C LYS A 232 12.97 -12.51 -17.77
N LEU A 233 13.08 -11.42 -17.01
CA LEU A 233 11.93 -10.80 -16.34
C LEU A 233 10.94 -10.21 -17.36
N ASP A 234 11.40 -9.64 -18.47
CA ASP A 234 10.53 -9.10 -19.53
C ASP A 234 9.73 -10.25 -20.17
N GLY A 235 10.39 -11.37 -20.51
CA GLY A 235 9.71 -12.57 -21.02
C GLY A 235 8.66 -13.12 -20.05
N LEU A 236 8.98 -13.18 -18.75
CA LEU A 236 8.05 -13.66 -17.73
C LEU A 236 6.82 -12.78 -17.56
N PHE A 237 7.01 -11.46 -17.50
CA PHE A 237 5.89 -10.53 -17.38
C PHE A 237 5.06 -10.46 -18.67
N ASN A 238 5.67 -10.64 -19.84
CA ASN A 238 4.93 -10.73 -21.10
C ASN A 238 3.98 -11.94 -21.14
N ILE A 239 4.37 -13.08 -20.58
CA ILE A 239 3.46 -14.24 -20.42
C ILE A 239 2.30 -13.87 -19.50
N ILE A 240 2.59 -13.26 -18.34
CA ILE A 240 1.56 -12.93 -17.35
C ILE A 240 0.58 -11.88 -17.88
N ILE A 241 1.05 -10.92 -18.68
CA ILE A 241 0.21 -9.90 -19.32
C ILE A 241 -0.76 -10.50 -20.35
N GLN A 242 -0.43 -11.66 -20.94
CA GLN A 242 -1.33 -12.37 -21.86
C GLN A 242 -2.47 -13.10 -21.15
N LEU A 243 -2.37 -13.31 -19.83
CA LEU A 243 -3.45 -13.90 -19.04
C LEU A 243 -4.57 -12.88 -18.85
N GLU A 244 -5.81 -13.37 -18.79
CA GLU A 244 -6.97 -12.56 -18.40
C GLU A 244 -6.74 -11.94 -17.01
N PRO A 245 -6.86 -10.61 -16.85
CA PRO A 245 -6.52 -9.93 -15.60
C PRO A 245 -7.22 -10.50 -14.35
N SER A 246 -8.47 -10.95 -14.49
CA SER A 246 -9.27 -11.53 -13.41
C SER A 246 -8.65 -12.82 -12.84
N VAL A 247 -7.92 -13.59 -13.65
CA VAL A 247 -7.25 -14.84 -13.23
C VAL A 247 -6.22 -14.57 -12.13
N ILE A 248 -5.59 -13.40 -12.14
CA ILE A 248 -4.68 -12.97 -11.08
C ILE A 248 -5.41 -12.15 -10.00
N LYS A 249 -6.20 -11.14 -10.41
CA LYS A 249 -6.80 -10.16 -9.49
C LYS A 249 -7.84 -10.75 -8.54
N ASP A 250 -8.62 -11.70 -9.02
CA ASP A 250 -9.79 -12.23 -8.29
C ASP A 250 -9.51 -13.57 -7.60
N THR A 251 -8.29 -14.07 -7.72
CA THR A 251 -7.80 -15.30 -7.08
C THR A 251 -6.78 -15.00 -5.99
N ILE A 252 -6.28 -16.03 -5.31
CA ILE A 252 -5.16 -15.92 -4.38
C ILE A 252 -3.85 -15.48 -5.05
N PHE A 253 -3.73 -15.51 -6.38
CA PHE A 253 -2.50 -15.17 -7.08
C PHE A 253 -2.18 -13.68 -7.04
N LYS A 254 -3.11 -12.79 -6.68
CA LYS A 254 -2.76 -11.39 -6.36
C LYS A 254 -1.86 -11.25 -5.14
N ARG A 255 -1.81 -12.27 -4.25
CA ARG A 255 -0.99 -12.22 -3.04
C ARG A 255 0.48 -12.36 -3.43
N GLN A 256 1.31 -11.42 -2.97
CA GLN A 256 2.74 -11.35 -3.30
C GLN A 256 3.49 -12.70 -3.18
N PRO A 257 3.33 -13.51 -2.10
CA PRO A 257 4.07 -14.78 -2.02
C PRO A 257 3.67 -15.82 -3.08
N ILE A 258 2.40 -15.79 -3.52
CA ILE A 258 1.88 -16.69 -4.57
C ILE A 258 2.28 -16.18 -5.94
N PHE A 259 2.13 -14.86 -6.16
CA PHE A 259 2.58 -14.22 -7.40
C PHE A 259 4.07 -14.44 -7.66
N PHE A 260 4.90 -14.31 -6.62
CA PHE A 260 6.31 -14.68 -6.65
C PHE A 260 6.51 -16.12 -7.13
N SER A 261 5.80 -17.07 -6.51
CA SER A 261 5.95 -18.49 -6.82
C SER A 261 5.44 -18.84 -8.22
N LEU A 262 4.42 -18.15 -8.73
CA LEU A 262 3.98 -18.26 -10.13
C LEU A 262 5.11 -17.85 -11.10
N ILE A 263 5.73 -16.70 -10.87
CA ILE A 263 6.84 -16.23 -11.72
C ILE A 263 8.00 -17.25 -11.67
N MET A 264 8.32 -17.76 -10.49
CA MET A 264 9.38 -18.76 -10.34
C MET A 264 9.03 -20.09 -11.03
N ALA A 265 7.78 -20.53 -10.97
CA ALA A 265 7.33 -21.74 -11.64
C ALA A 265 7.44 -21.64 -13.17
N LEU A 266 7.14 -20.46 -13.72
CA LEU A 266 7.27 -20.16 -15.16
C LEU A 266 8.72 -19.92 -15.62
N SER A 267 9.63 -19.57 -14.70
CA SER A 267 10.99 -19.10 -15.01
C SER A 267 11.85 -20.07 -15.85
N ASN A 268 11.52 -21.36 -15.88
CA ASN A 268 12.24 -22.37 -16.65
C ASN A 268 11.50 -22.84 -17.91
N ASN A 269 10.29 -22.35 -18.18
CA ASN A 269 9.44 -22.79 -19.29
C ASN A 269 8.83 -21.63 -20.09
N ILE A 270 9.55 -20.50 -20.19
CA ILE A 270 9.08 -19.29 -20.87
C ILE A 270 8.69 -19.58 -22.34
N GLU A 271 9.52 -20.33 -23.07
CA GLU A 271 9.32 -20.60 -24.50
C GLU A 271 8.16 -21.57 -24.79
N ASN A 272 7.80 -22.41 -23.81
CA ASN A 272 6.77 -23.44 -23.94
C ASN A 272 5.50 -23.10 -23.15
N ALA A 273 5.31 -21.84 -22.78
CA ALA A 273 4.19 -21.41 -21.96
C ALA A 273 2.86 -21.53 -22.73
N ASP A 274 1.96 -22.39 -22.23
CA ASP A 274 0.59 -22.49 -22.72
C ASP A 274 -0.32 -21.61 -21.85
N ILE A 275 -0.73 -20.47 -22.40
CA ILE A 275 -1.57 -19.48 -21.72
C ILE A 275 -2.85 -20.11 -21.16
N ARG A 276 -3.54 -20.95 -21.93
CA ARG A 276 -4.80 -21.57 -21.49
C ARG A 276 -4.57 -22.55 -20.35
N LYS A 277 -3.49 -23.34 -20.43
CA LYS A 277 -3.13 -24.27 -19.37
C LYS A 277 -2.77 -23.53 -18.07
N ILE A 278 -2.03 -22.43 -18.18
CA ILE A 278 -1.66 -21.59 -17.04
C ILE A 278 -2.91 -20.99 -16.39
N GLU A 279 -3.84 -20.42 -17.18
CA GLU A 279 -5.08 -19.85 -16.66
C GLU A 279 -5.94 -20.90 -15.95
N GLN A 280 -6.15 -22.06 -16.57
CA GLN A 280 -6.91 -23.15 -15.97
C GLN A 280 -6.25 -23.63 -14.68
N GLY A 281 -4.92 -23.82 -14.69
CA GLY A 281 -4.18 -24.26 -13.51
C GLY A 281 -4.27 -23.25 -12.35
N ILE A 282 -4.24 -21.94 -12.63
CA ILE A 282 -4.46 -20.91 -11.62
C ILE A 282 -5.87 -21.01 -11.01
N LEU A 283 -6.90 -21.18 -11.84
CA LEU A 283 -8.28 -21.30 -11.39
C LEU A 283 -8.51 -22.57 -10.56
N ASP A 284 -7.91 -23.69 -10.97
CA ASP A 284 -7.98 -24.96 -10.23
C ASP A 284 -7.31 -24.85 -8.86
N ILE A 285 -6.12 -24.24 -8.79
CA ILE A 285 -5.41 -23.97 -7.53
C ILE A 285 -6.23 -23.07 -6.61
N ASP A 286 -6.86 -22.02 -7.16
CA ASP A 286 -7.70 -21.13 -6.36
C ASP A 286 -8.97 -21.85 -5.84
N ALA A 287 -9.57 -22.72 -6.64
CA ALA A 287 -10.68 -23.57 -6.21
C ALA A 287 -10.24 -24.51 -5.08
N HIS A 288 -9.12 -25.21 -5.23
CA HIS A 288 -8.56 -26.08 -4.19
C HIS A 288 -8.21 -25.30 -2.92
N TYR A 289 -7.71 -24.08 -3.03
CA TYR A 289 -7.44 -23.22 -1.88
C TYR A 289 -8.72 -22.88 -1.10
N ARG A 290 -9.86 -22.69 -1.78
CA ARG A 290 -11.15 -22.33 -1.17
C ARG A 290 -11.91 -23.51 -0.56
N LEU A 291 -11.51 -24.76 -0.82
CA LEU A 291 -12.11 -25.95 -0.19
C LEU A 291 -12.02 -25.88 1.34
N ASP A 292 -12.99 -26.47 2.04
CA ASP A 292 -12.91 -26.68 3.48
C ASP A 292 -11.71 -27.59 3.81
N ILE A 293 -11.12 -27.38 4.99
CA ILE A 293 -9.86 -28.06 5.35
C ILE A 293 -10.02 -29.59 5.42
N THR A 294 -11.24 -30.08 5.65
CA THR A 294 -11.58 -31.52 5.66
C THR A 294 -11.58 -32.15 4.28
N ASP A 295 -11.73 -31.33 3.24
CA ASP A 295 -11.85 -31.78 1.85
C ASP A 295 -10.53 -31.61 1.08
N LYS A 296 -9.49 -31.06 1.74
CA LYS A 296 -8.16 -30.87 1.18
C LYS A 296 -7.33 -32.15 1.26
N ASN A 297 -6.61 -32.48 0.19
CA ASN A 297 -5.58 -33.51 0.26
C ASN A 297 -4.32 -32.96 0.98
N GLN A 298 -3.35 -33.83 1.30
CA GLN A 298 -2.13 -33.40 2.01
C GLN A 298 -1.36 -32.29 1.28
N GLY A 299 -1.25 -32.37 -0.05
CA GLY A 299 -0.59 -31.34 -0.86
C GLY A 299 -1.30 -30.00 -0.80
N ASP A 300 -2.63 -30.00 -0.82
CA ASP A 300 -3.45 -28.79 -0.68
C ASP A 300 -3.30 -28.17 0.72
N ILE A 301 -3.19 -29.01 1.77
CA ILE A 301 -2.96 -28.56 3.16
C ILE A 301 -1.57 -27.91 3.26
N ASP A 302 -0.54 -28.55 2.72
CA ASP A 302 0.83 -28.04 2.74
C ASP A 302 0.93 -26.72 1.98
N PHE A 303 0.31 -26.63 0.79
CA PHE A 303 0.20 -25.40 0.02
C PHE A 303 -0.57 -24.31 0.78
N TYR A 304 -1.73 -24.64 1.35
CA TYR A 304 -2.55 -23.71 2.14
C TYR A 304 -1.75 -23.08 3.29
N ASN A 305 -0.99 -23.89 4.02
CA ASN A 305 -0.12 -23.41 5.09
C ASN A 305 1.00 -22.51 4.55
N ALA A 306 1.58 -22.89 3.41
CA ALA A 306 2.64 -22.12 2.76
C ALA A 306 2.16 -20.78 2.18
N VAL A 307 0.88 -20.60 1.86
CA VAL A 307 0.30 -19.33 1.35
C VAL A 307 0.44 -18.18 2.34
N SER A 308 0.41 -18.46 3.65
CA SER A 308 0.51 -17.44 4.70
C SER A 308 1.93 -16.90 4.92
N ALA A 309 2.94 -17.62 4.43
CA ALA A 309 4.34 -17.28 4.62
C ALA A 309 4.83 -16.24 3.59
N THR A 310 5.87 -15.49 3.96
CA THR A 310 6.49 -14.49 3.09
C THR A 310 7.27 -15.11 1.91
N THR A 311 7.80 -14.26 1.04
CA THR A 311 8.73 -14.63 -0.03
C THR A 311 10.09 -15.12 0.49
N GLN A 312 10.40 -15.00 1.79
CA GLN A 312 11.75 -15.28 2.33
C GLN A 312 11.89 -16.66 2.99
N GLY A 313 10.79 -17.35 3.33
CA GLY A 313 10.83 -18.73 3.81
C GLY A 313 11.18 -19.72 2.69
N GLU A 314 12.34 -20.38 2.77
CA GLU A 314 12.81 -21.33 1.74
C GLU A 314 11.84 -22.51 1.56
N VAL A 315 11.48 -23.18 2.66
CA VAL A 315 10.60 -24.36 2.63
C VAL A 315 9.27 -24.00 1.97
N GLN A 316 8.67 -22.88 2.38
CA GLN A 316 7.38 -22.45 1.85
C GLN A 316 7.47 -22.00 0.39
N ARG A 317 8.59 -21.38 -0.03
CA ARG A 317 8.82 -21.08 -1.46
C ARG A 317 8.82 -22.35 -2.31
N ARG A 318 9.55 -23.38 -1.87
CA ARG A 318 9.64 -24.67 -2.59
C ARG A 318 8.30 -25.38 -2.65
N VAL A 319 7.59 -25.48 -1.53
CA VAL A 319 6.24 -26.07 -1.48
C VAL A 319 5.30 -25.38 -2.48
N ARG A 320 5.27 -24.05 -2.50
CA ARG A 320 4.43 -23.31 -3.45
C ARG A 320 4.86 -23.50 -4.90
N ASP A 321 6.16 -23.45 -5.19
CA ASP A 321 6.70 -23.63 -6.54
C ASP A 321 6.38 -25.03 -7.09
N GLU A 322 6.64 -26.08 -6.32
CA GLU A 322 6.34 -27.46 -6.71
C GLU A 322 4.85 -27.69 -6.91
N TYR A 323 4.01 -27.17 -6.00
CA TYR A 323 2.56 -27.29 -6.11
C TYR A 323 2.05 -26.58 -7.36
N ILE A 324 2.44 -25.33 -7.61
CA ILE A 324 1.99 -24.55 -8.77
C ILE A 324 2.40 -25.24 -10.09
N LYS A 325 3.63 -25.77 -10.17
CA LYS A 325 4.13 -26.47 -11.36
C LYS A 325 3.29 -27.67 -11.77
N GLN A 326 2.65 -28.37 -10.84
CA GLN A 326 1.80 -29.52 -11.15
C GLN A 326 0.57 -29.18 -11.99
N TYR A 327 0.13 -27.91 -11.96
CA TYR A 327 -1.08 -27.46 -12.65
C TYR A 327 -0.76 -26.67 -13.93
N ILE A 328 0.34 -25.91 -13.94
CA ILE A 328 0.61 -24.96 -15.04
C ILE A 328 1.66 -25.43 -16.04
N LEU A 329 2.48 -26.43 -15.71
CA LEU A 329 3.49 -27.02 -16.59
C LEU A 329 3.02 -28.39 -17.10
#